data_AF-A0A3B8RM40-F1
#
_entry.id   AF-A0A3B8RM40-F1
#
_cell.length_a   1.000
_cell.length_b   1.000
_cell.length_c   1.000
_cell.angle_alpha   90.00
_cell.angle_beta   90.00
_cell.angle_gamma   90.00
#
_symmetry.space_group_name_H-M   'P 1'
#
loop_
_entity.id
_entity.type
_entity.pdbx_description
1 polymer ?
#
loop_
_entity_poly.entity_id
_entity_poly.type
_entity_poly.pdbx_seq_one_letter_code
_entity_poly.pdbx_strand_id
1 'polypeptide(L)'
;MKEDIQNIEHYLVKVKRAVAETFSLIDSYLDLLRYPPRLVYTSEEQREELKPIIEERLKRDDEYVDNLYSERFLCGSILQFAFAGIKRFSKKREIPNSYFDIPEMKKASQFIIGKEIDDLHIGLIIFIGRNQWAHHWDKNLIEPNVSLFRRLATWHSPTFDKYYTNSFYDLDNDSVEIFASNLLYLLNWHKYEDFEKDMIEMAKEF
;
A
#
# COMPACT_ATOMS: atom_id res chain seq x y z
N MET A 1 4.14 -36.09 5.68
CA MET A 1 3.02 -35.55 4.89
C MET A 1 2.96 -34.05 5.20
N LYS A 2 3.19 -33.16 4.22
CA LYS A 2 3.00 -31.72 4.46
C LYS A 2 1.49 -31.49 4.49
N GLU A 3 0.97 -30.91 5.57
CA GLU A 3 -0.44 -30.51 5.62
C GLU A 3 -0.68 -29.44 4.55
N ASP A 4 -1.62 -29.69 3.63
CA ASP A 4 -2.04 -28.69 2.67
C ASP A 4 -2.73 -27.52 3.37
N ILE A 5 -2.49 -26.30 2.88
CA ILE A 5 -3.11 -25.09 3.40
C ILE A 5 -4.60 -25.10 3.00
N GLN A 6 -5.48 -25.29 3.98
CA GLN A 6 -6.92 -25.55 3.79
C GLN A 6 -7.77 -24.27 3.70
N ASN A 7 -7.47 -23.28 4.54
CA ASN A 7 -8.24 -22.05 4.68
C ASN A 7 -7.31 -20.85 4.93
N ILE A 8 -7.91 -19.67 5.06
CA ILE A 8 -7.16 -18.43 5.25
C ILE A 8 -6.41 -18.42 6.59
N GLU A 9 -6.97 -19.01 7.64
CA GLU A 9 -6.38 -19.01 8.97
C GLU A 9 -5.09 -19.84 8.97
N HIS A 10 -5.13 -21.02 8.34
CA HIS A 10 -3.95 -21.84 8.16
C HIS A 10 -2.92 -21.13 7.26
N TYR A 11 -3.36 -20.40 6.22
CA TYR A 11 -2.46 -19.60 5.38
C TYR A 11 -1.74 -18.51 6.19
N LEU A 12 -2.47 -17.74 6.99
CA LEU A 12 -1.96 -16.66 7.82
C LEU A 12 -0.91 -17.18 8.82
N VAL A 13 -1.16 -18.32 9.47
CA VAL A 13 -0.16 -18.97 10.34
C VAL A 13 1.14 -19.28 9.59
N LYS A 14 1.08 -19.73 8.33
CA LYS A 14 2.27 -20.06 7.53
C LYS A 14 3.06 -18.84 7.08
N VAL A 15 2.40 -17.72 6.80
CA VAL A 15 3.06 -16.50 6.32
C VAL A 15 3.43 -15.52 7.42
N LYS A 16 2.87 -15.69 8.64
CA LYS A 16 3.04 -14.79 9.78
C LYS A 16 4.46 -14.32 9.99
N ARG A 17 5.41 -15.25 10.07
CA ARG A 17 6.81 -14.92 10.33
C ARG A 17 7.37 -13.99 9.24
N ALA A 18 7.20 -14.36 7.98
CA ALA A 18 7.76 -13.59 6.86
C ALA A 18 7.15 -12.18 6.79
N VAL A 19 5.82 -12.07 6.95
CA VAL A 19 5.11 -10.78 6.92
C VAL A 19 5.52 -9.91 8.12
N ALA A 20 5.59 -10.47 9.32
CA ALA A 20 6.01 -9.73 10.52
C ALA A 20 7.46 -9.24 10.45
N GLU A 21 8.39 -10.07 9.98
CA GLU A 21 9.79 -9.68 9.75
C GLU A 21 9.89 -8.59 8.67
N THR A 22 9.05 -8.65 7.63
CA THR A 22 9.00 -7.62 6.58
C THR A 22 8.51 -6.28 7.14
N PHE A 23 7.45 -6.26 7.95
CA PHE A 23 7.01 -5.05 8.64
C PHE A 23 8.10 -4.48 9.56
N SER A 24 8.80 -5.35 10.30
CA SER A 24 9.91 -4.92 11.16
C SER A 24 11.06 -4.28 10.35
N LEU A 25 11.35 -4.79 9.15
CA LEU A 25 12.37 -4.21 8.28
C LEU A 25 11.91 -2.86 7.70
N ILE A 26 10.65 -2.74 7.29
CA ILE A 26 10.07 -1.46 6.87
C ILE A 26 10.17 -0.43 8.01
N ASP A 27 9.83 -0.83 9.23
CA ASP A 27 9.91 0.04 10.40
C ASP A 27 11.33 0.56 10.66
N SER A 28 12.35 -0.27 10.42
CA SER A 28 13.75 0.14 10.54
C SER A 28 14.18 1.22 9.55
N TYR A 29 13.57 1.28 8.35
CA TYR A 29 13.78 2.40 7.43
C TYR A 29 13.09 3.67 7.94
N LEU A 30 11.88 3.55 8.50
CA LEU A 30 11.18 4.68 9.08
C LEU A 30 11.89 5.27 10.31
N ASP A 31 12.72 4.49 11.01
CA ASP A 31 13.57 5.01 12.09
C ASP A 31 14.63 6.02 11.62
N LEU A 32 15.03 5.97 10.34
CA LEU A 32 15.84 7.04 9.71
C LEU A 32 15.09 8.37 9.74
N LEU A 33 13.76 8.33 9.57
CA LEU A 33 12.90 9.52 9.61
C LEU A 33 12.45 9.92 11.01
N ARG A 34 12.53 9.04 12.01
CA ARG A 34 12.07 9.35 13.38
C ARG A 34 13.16 9.99 14.23
N TYR A 35 14.41 9.60 14.01
CA TYR A 35 15.52 9.98 14.87
C TYR A 35 16.68 10.58 14.07
N PRO A 36 17.36 11.63 14.57
CA PRO A 36 16.88 12.51 15.63
C PRO A 36 15.56 13.21 15.19
N PRO A 37 14.73 13.67 16.12
CA PRO A 37 13.48 14.35 15.78
C PRO A 37 13.77 15.65 15.00
N ARG A 38 12.85 16.05 14.11
CA ARG A 38 12.95 17.34 13.42
C ARG A 38 12.80 18.46 14.44
N LEU A 39 13.83 19.28 14.58
CA LEU A 39 13.82 20.43 15.48
C LEU A 39 13.34 21.67 14.75
N VAL A 40 12.55 22.49 15.45
CA VAL A 40 12.13 23.82 15.00
C VAL A 40 12.93 24.84 15.79
N TYR A 41 13.50 25.82 15.11
CA TYR A 41 14.23 26.94 15.71
C TYR A 41 13.65 28.26 15.21
N THR A 42 13.82 29.32 16.01
CA THR A 42 13.26 30.65 15.73
C THR A 42 14.31 31.74 15.60
N SER A 43 15.59 31.44 15.87
CA SER A 43 16.72 32.34 15.70
C SER A 43 17.94 31.62 15.11
N GLU A 44 18.86 32.38 14.52
CA GLU A 44 20.14 31.82 14.01
C GLU A 44 21.05 31.34 15.15
N GLU A 45 21.00 31.96 16.33
CA GLU A 45 21.76 31.50 17.50
C GLU A 45 21.33 30.09 17.93
N GLN A 46 20.01 29.84 18.02
CA GLN A 46 19.47 28.50 18.26
C GLN A 46 19.86 27.52 17.16
N ARG A 47 19.89 27.97 15.91
CA ARG A 47 20.26 27.13 14.78
C ARG A 47 21.72 26.67 14.86
N GLU A 48 22.64 27.56 15.23
CA GLU A 48 24.06 27.23 15.40
C GLU A 48 24.28 26.27 16.58
N GLU A 49 23.55 26.43 17.68
CA GLU A 49 23.58 25.47 18.81
C GLU A 49 23.07 24.08 18.40
N LEU A 50 22.02 24.02 17.56
CA LEU A 50 21.40 22.79 17.09
C LEU A 50 22.06 22.20 15.85
N LYS A 51 23.08 22.87 15.30
CA LYS A 51 23.72 22.51 14.02
C LYS A 51 24.14 21.03 13.95
N PRO A 52 24.77 20.42 14.98
CA PRO A 52 25.15 19.01 14.90
C PRO A 52 23.94 18.07 14.74
N ILE A 53 22.80 18.40 15.37
CA ILE A 53 21.58 17.59 15.28
C ILE A 53 20.92 17.77 13.92
N ILE A 54 20.93 19.00 13.38
CA ILE A 54 20.42 19.31 12.04
C ILE A 54 21.25 18.58 10.98
N GLU A 55 22.57 18.59 11.09
CA GLU A 55 23.48 17.90 10.15
C GLU A 55 23.28 16.38 10.18
N GLU A 56 23.20 15.77 11.38
CA GLU A 56 22.88 14.35 11.49
C GLU A 56 21.49 14.01 10.94
N ARG A 57 20.51 14.92 11.12
CA ARG A 57 19.18 14.74 10.57
C ARG A 57 19.18 14.73 9.04
N LEU A 58 19.88 15.68 8.42
CA LEU A 58 19.99 15.77 6.97
C LEU A 58 20.64 14.51 6.39
N LYS A 59 21.72 14.04 7.02
CA LYS A 59 22.38 12.79 6.64
C LYS A 59 21.42 11.59 6.65
N ARG A 60 20.57 11.49 7.68
CA ARG A 60 19.59 10.39 7.79
C ARG A 60 18.41 10.53 6.85
N ASP A 61 17.99 11.77 6.54
CA ASP A 61 17.01 12.03 5.48
C ASP A 61 17.55 11.57 4.12
N ASP A 62 18.82 11.87 3.82
CA ASP A 62 19.48 11.39 2.59
C ASP A 62 19.57 9.86 2.55
N GLU A 63 19.99 9.24 3.66
CA GLU A 63 20.03 7.77 3.79
C GLU A 63 18.64 7.14 3.61
N TYR A 64 17.58 7.78 4.10
CA TYR A 64 16.21 7.30 3.87
C TYR A 64 15.83 7.38 2.39
N VAL A 65 16.14 8.49 1.72
CA VAL A 65 15.85 8.65 0.28
C VAL A 65 16.54 7.56 -0.54
N ASP A 66 17.79 7.24 -0.22
CA ASP A 66 18.53 6.14 -0.88
C ASP A 66 17.89 4.76 -0.65
N ASN A 67 17.20 4.58 0.49
CA ASN A 67 16.53 3.33 0.84
C ASN A 67 15.04 3.27 0.45
N LEU A 68 14.46 4.36 -0.03
CA LEU A 68 13.03 4.47 -0.35
C LEU A 68 12.59 3.41 -1.37
N TYR A 69 13.44 3.11 -2.34
CA TYR A 69 13.18 2.08 -3.34
C TYR A 69 13.06 0.68 -2.70
N SER A 70 13.98 0.35 -1.79
CA SER A 70 13.97 -0.92 -1.05
C SER A 70 12.73 -1.04 -0.16
N GLU A 71 12.35 0.03 0.54
CA GLU A 71 11.14 0.08 1.36
C GLU A 71 9.89 -0.23 0.51
N ARG A 72 9.75 0.45 -0.64
CA ARG A 72 8.64 0.25 -1.58
C ARG A 72 8.54 -1.20 -2.06
N PHE A 73 9.67 -1.88 -2.28
CA PHE A 73 9.68 -3.31 -2.63
C PHE A 73 9.19 -4.21 -1.50
N LEU A 74 9.58 -3.92 -0.26
CA LEU A 74 9.11 -4.67 0.91
C LEU A 74 7.60 -4.50 1.10
N CYS A 75 7.10 -3.28 0.94
CA CYS A 75 5.66 -2.99 0.94
C CYS A 75 4.93 -3.81 -0.14
N GLY A 76 5.48 -3.88 -1.35
CA GLY A 76 4.94 -4.69 -2.44
C GLY A 76 4.89 -6.18 -2.12
N SER A 77 5.88 -6.70 -1.39
CA SER A 77 5.89 -8.10 -0.95
C SER A 77 4.76 -8.42 0.04
N ILE A 78 4.38 -7.47 0.91
CA ILE A 78 3.22 -7.62 1.82
C ILE A 78 1.92 -7.69 1.00
N LEU A 79 1.76 -6.83 0.00
CA LEU A 79 0.62 -6.89 -0.93
C LEU A 79 0.58 -8.22 -1.69
N GLN A 80 1.74 -8.77 -2.06
CA GLN A 80 1.84 -10.09 -2.71
C GLN A 80 1.34 -11.22 -1.81
N PHE A 81 1.61 -11.19 -0.49
CA PHE A 81 1.03 -12.15 0.46
C PHE A 81 -0.49 -12.00 0.54
N ALA A 82 -1.00 -10.78 0.72
CA ALA A 82 -2.45 -10.53 0.75
C ALA A 82 -3.14 -11.03 -0.54
N PHE A 83 -2.56 -10.69 -1.70
CA PHE A 83 -3.03 -11.12 -3.00
C PHE A 83 -3.10 -12.64 -3.09
N ALA A 84 -2.04 -13.35 -2.68
CA ALA A 84 -1.98 -14.81 -2.76
C ALA A 84 -3.04 -15.47 -1.87
N GLY A 85 -3.28 -14.93 -0.67
CA GLY A 85 -4.36 -15.37 0.21
C GLY A 85 -5.73 -15.23 -0.47
N ILE A 86 -6.07 -14.02 -0.93
CA ILE A 86 -7.36 -13.76 -1.60
C ILE A 86 -7.50 -14.63 -2.86
N LYS A 87 -6.47 -14.68 -3.71
CA LYS A 87 -6.50 -15.44 -4.97
C LYS A 87 -6.76 -16.93 -4.75
N ARG A 88 -6.25 -17.48 -3.65
CA ARG A 88 -6.38 -18.90 -3.32
C ARG A 88 -7.74 -19.25 -2.73
N PHE A 89 -8.31 -18.39 -1.88
CA PHE A 89 -9.48 -18.75 -1.07
C PHE A 89 -10.78 -18.06 -1.48
N SER A 90 -10.74 -16.86 -2.06
CA SER A 90 -11.95 -16.12 -2.45
C SER A 90 -12.63 -16.72 -3.69
N LYS A 91 -13.89 -17.10 -3.53
CA LYS A 91 -14.78 -17.58 -4.58
C LYS A 91 -15.79 -16.53 -5.04
N LYS A 92 -15.81 -15.34 -4.44
CA LYS A 92 -16.69 -14.23 -4.85
C LYS A 92 -16.48 -13.88 -6.33
N ARG A 93 -17.57 -13.70 -7.08
CA ARG A 93 -17.54 -13.32 -8.52
C ARG A 93 -18.56 -12.25 -8.88
N GLU A 94 -19.44 -11.88 -7.95
CA GLU A 94 -20.42 -10.84 -8.15
C GLU A 94 -19.72 -9.48 -8.29
N ILE A 95 -20.15 -8.70 -9.29
CA ILE A 95 -19.65 -7.35 -9.52
C ILE A 95 -20.81 -6.39 -9.20
N PRO A 96 -20.68 -5.52 -8.18
CA PRO A 96 -21.66 -4.49 -7.90
C PRO A 96 -21.79 -3.49 -9.07
N ASN A 97 -22.99 -2.91 -9.23
CA ASN A 97 -23.27 -1.94 -10.29
C ASN A 97 -22.31 -0.75 -10.30
N SER A 98 -21.78 -0.37 -9.13
CA SER A 98 -20.81 0.73 -8.98
C SER A 98 -19.49 0.49 -9.71
N TYR A 99 -19.22 -0.72 -10.23
CA TYR A 99 -18.01 -1.07 -10.97
C TYR A 99 -18.28 -1.42 -12.45
N PHE A 100 -19.51 -1.26 -12.95
CA PHE A 100 -19.86 -1.64 -14.33
C PHE A 100 -19.26 -0.72 -15.39
N ASP A 101 -18.89 0.50 -15.00
CA ASP A 101 -18.17 1.46 -15.82
C ASP A 101 -16.67 1.13 -15.96
N ILE A 102 -16.13 0.23 -15.12
CA ILE A 102 -14.72 -0.17 -15.14
C ILE A 102 -14.48 -1.28 -16.18
N PRO A 103 -13.64 -1.05 -17.21
CA PRO A 103 -13.32 -2.05 -18.21
C PRO A 103 -12.67 -3.29 -17.60
N GLU A 104 -12.98 -4.47 -18.14
CA GLU A 104 -12.36 -5.75 -17.75
C GLU A 104 -12.49 -6.12 -16.25
N MET A 105 -13.42 -5.52 -15.51
CA MET A 105 -13.58 -5.72 -14.06
C MET A 105 -13.77 -7.20 -13.66
N LYS A 106 -14.27 -8.04 -14.57
CA LYS A 106 -14.34 -9.52 -14.41
C LYS A 106 -13.01 -10.17 -14.03
N LYS A 107 -11.87 -9.59 -14.42
CA LYS A 107 -10.53 -10.09 -14.06
C LYS A 107 -10.22 -9.90 -12.56
N ALA A 108 -10.84 -8.89 -11.94
CA ALA A 108 -10.65 -8.51 -10.55
C ALA A 108 -11.86 -8.86 -9.64
N SER A 109 -12.91 -9.50 -10.17
CA SER A 109 -14.18 -9.69 -9.43
C SER A 109 -14.04 -10.36 -8.06
N GLN A 110 -13.08 -11.28 -7.92
CA GLN A 110 -12.80 -11.98 -6.65
C GLN A 110 -12.17 -11.11 -5.56
N PHE A 111 -11.69 -9.93 -5.95
CA PHE A 111 -11.08 -8.94 -5.08
C PHE A 111 -12.06 -7.84 -4.66
N ILE A 112 -13.32 -7.90 -5.09
CA ILE A 112 -14.38 -6.97 -4.65
C ILE A 112 -14.91 -7.44 -3.27
N ILE A 113 -14.07 -7.33 -2.25
CA ILE A 113 -14.28 -7.86 -0.89
C ILE A 113 -13.68 -6.94 0.18
N GLY A 114 -14.23 -7.01 1.38
CA GLY A 114 -13.82 -6.21 2.52
C GLY A 114 -14.45 -4.82 2.53
N LYS A 115 -14.09 -4.03 3.55
CA LYS A 115 -14.53 -2.63 3.68
C LYS A 115 -14.14 -1.80 2.46
N GLU A 116 -14.89 -0.73 2.20
CA GLU A 116 -14.51 0.27 1.21
C GLU A 116 -13.62 1.35 1.84
N ILE A 117 -12.60 1.78 1.11
CA ILE A 117 -11.74 2.93 1.38
C ILE A 117 -11.73 3.75 0.10
N ASP A 118 -12.15 5.03 0.18
CA ASP A 118 -12.24 5.94 -0.97
C ASP A 118 -12.94 5.30 -2.19
N ASP A 119 -14.16 4.78 -1.96
CA ASP A 119 -15.03 4.14 -2.95
C ASP A 119 -14.47 2.87 -3.63
N LEU A 120 -13.42 2.26 -3.05
CA LEU A 120 -12.86 0.98 -3.49
C LEU A 120 -12.79 -0.04 -2.35
N HIS A 121 -13.17 -1.28 -2.63
CA HIS A 121 -12.98 -2.39 -1.69
C HIS A 121 -11.49 -2.63 -1.45
N ILE A 122 -11.08 -2.91 -0.21
CA ILE A 122 -9.66 -3.13 0.11
C ILE A 122 -9.02 -4.27 -0.72
N GLY A 123 -9.79 -5.30 -1.07
CA GLY A 123 -9.30 -6.36 -1.94
C GLY A 123 -8.86 -5.83 -3.31
N LEU A 124 -9.54 -4.82 -3.86
CA LEU A 124 -9.18 -4.18 -5.12
C LEU A 124 -7.93 -3.33 -4.97
N ILE A 125 -7.76 -2.64 -3.85
CA ILE A 125 -6.54 -1.89 -3.52
C ILE A 125 -5.33 -2.85 -3.49
N ILE A 126 -5.50 -4.03 -2.88
CA ILE A 126 -4.48 -5.08 -2.88
C ILE A 126 -4.20 -5.59 -4.30
N PHE A 127 -5.25 -5.82 -5.10
CA PHE A 127 -5.12 -6.28 -6.48
C PHE A 127 -4.30 -5.31 -7.34
N ILE A 128 -4.66 -4.03 -7.36
CA ILE A 128 -3.99 -3.04 -8.19
C ILE A 128 -2.58 -2.75 -7.68
N GLY A 129 -2.39 -2.67 -6.36
CA GLY A 129 -1.09 -2.39 -5.78
C GLY A 129 -0.07 -3.50 -6.03
N ARG A 130 -0.49 -4.76 -5.85
CA ARG A 130 0.35 -5.91 -6.19
C ARG A 130 0.70 -5.93 -7.69
N ASN A 131 -0.27 -5.67 -8.56
CA ASN A 131 -0.03 -5.73 -10.00
C ASN A 131 0.89 -4.61 -10.47
N GLN A 132 0.69 -3.38 -9.99
CA GLN A 132 1.59 -2.26 -10.27
C GLN A 132 2.99 -2.54 -9.74
N TRP A 133 3.13 -3.03 -8.52
CA TRP A 133 4.43 -3.41 -7.99
C TRP A 133 5.11 -4.53 -8.80
N ALA A 134 4.39 -5.57 -9.21
CA ALA A 134 4.96 -6.65 -10.01
C ALA A 134 5.38 -6.21 -11.43
N HIS A 135 4.76 -5.14 -11.93
CA HIS A 135 4.94 -4.60 -13.28
C HIS A 135 5.42 -3.14 -13.27
N HIS A 136 6.15 -2.70 -12.25
CA HIS A 136 6.51 -1.28 -12.07
C HIS A 136 7.41 -0.75 -13.20
N TRP A 137 8.17 -1.62 -13.85
CA TRP A 137 8.96 -1.28 -15.05
C TRP A 137 8.12 -1.20 -16.34
N ASP A 138 6.93 -1.82 -16.35
CA ASP A 138 6.07 -1.86 -17.52
C ASP A 138 5.24 -0.58 -17.59
N LYS A 139 5.50 0.24 -18.62
CA LYS A 139 4.78 1.51 -18.85
C LYS A 139 3.29 1.36 -19.11
N ASN A 140 2.82 0.13 -19.38
CA ASN A 140 1.45 -0.15 -19.79
C ASN A 140 0.79 -1.11 -18.81
N LEU A 141 0.33 -0.58 -17.67
CA LEU A 141 -0.55 -1.32 -16.80
C LEU A 141 -1.85 -1.64 -17.57
N ILE A 142 -2.35 -2.88 -17.46
CA ILE A 142 -3.56 -3.30 -18.17
C ILE A 142 -4.81 -3.10 -17.33
N GLU A 143 -5.97 -3.01 -17.97
CA GLU A 143 -7.26 -2.97 -17.27
C GLU A 143 -7.53 -4.26 -16.45
N PRO A 144 -8.29 -4.18 -15.34
CA PRO A 144 -8.95 -2.99 -14.78
C PRO A 144 -8.02 -2.09 -13.94
N ASN A 145 -6.71 -2.36 -13.87
CA ASN A 145 -5.82 -1.67 -12.92
C ASN A 145 -5.74 -0.16 -13.16
N VAL A 146 -5.66 0.28 -14.42
CA VAL A 146 -5.58 1.71 -14.78
C VAL A 146 -6.82 2.45 -14.33
N SER A 147 -8.00 1.93 -14.66
CA SER A 147 -9.26 2.56 -14.28
C SER A 147 -9.48 2.57 -12.76
N LEU A 148 -9.05 1.52 -12.05
CA LEU A 148 -9.12 1.46 -10.59
C LEU A 148 -8.14 2.44 -9.92
N PHE A 149 -6.90 2.56 -10.39
CA PHE A 149 -5.96 3.58 -9.89
C PHE A 149 -6.49 4.99 -10.16
N ARG A 150 -7.03 5.25 -11.36
CA ARG A 150 -7.64 6.54 -11.69
C ARG A 150 -8.77 6.86 -10.71
N ARG A 151 -9.67 5.91 -10.46
CA ARG A 151 -10.76 6.08 -9.49
C ARG A 151 -10.24 6.37 -8.08
N LEU A 152 -9.18 5.67 -7.64
CA LEU A 152 -8.55 5.93 -6.34
C LEU A 152 -7.88 7.31 -6.27
N ALA A 153 -7.27 7.76 -7.37
CA ALA A 153 -6.58 9.03 -7.44
C ALA A 153 -7.56 10.21 -7.53
N THR A 154 -8.72 10.04 -8.16
CA THR A 154 -9.65 11.13 -8.43
C THR A 154 -10.76 11.22 -7.39
N TRP A 155 -10.97 12.41 -6.83
CA TRP A 155 -12.12 12.69 -5.96
C TRP A 155 -12.78 14.01 -6.36
N HIS A 156 -14.11 14.07 -6.24
CA HIS A 156 -14.87 15.32 -6.44
C HIS A 156 -14.97 16.06 -5.12
N SER A 157 -14.65 17.35 -5.11
CA SER A 157 -14.92 18.23 -3.98
C SER A 157 -16.25 18.94 -4.20
N PRO A 158 -17.30 18.64 -3.41
CA PRO A 158 -18.56 19.37 -3.48
C PRO A 158 -18.38 20.86 -3.16
N THR A 159 -17.42 21.21 -2.30
CA THR A 159 -17.13 22.58 -1.88
C THR A 159 -16.62 23.45 -3.02
N PHE A 160 -15.80 22.88 -3.91
CA PHE A 160 -15.19 23.60 -5.03
C PHE A 160 -15.81 23.24 -6.39
N ASP A 161 -16.80 22.35 -6.40
CA ASP A 161 -17.41 21.73 -7.58
C ASP A 161 -16.38 21.32 -8.65
N LYS A 162 -15.33 20.63 -8.20
CA LYS A 162 -14.19 20.29 -9.05
C LYS A 162 -13.61 18.94 -8.67
N TYR A 163 -13.11 18.22 -9.67
CA TYR A 163 -12.29 17.02 -9.48
C TYR A 163 -10.85 17.38 -9.16
N TYR A 164 -10.31 16.68 -8.17
CA TYR A 164 -8.92 16.73 -7.75
C TYR A 164 -8.26 15.38 -7.96
N THR A 165 -6.97 15.40 -8.27
CA THR A 165 -6.15 14.20 -8.40
C THR A 165 -5.17 14.14 -7.23
N ASN A 166 -5.18 13.02 -6.53
CA ASN A 166 -4.24 12.70 -5.48
C ASN A 166 -2.96 12.12 -6.12
N SER A 167 -1.88 12.89 -6.06
CA SER A 167 -0.57 12.51 -6.63
C SER A 167 0.04 11.25 -6.02
N PHE A 168 -0.43 10.80 -4.85
CA PHE A 168 0.03 9.57 -4.22
C PHE A 168 -0.48 8.31 -4.91
N TYR A 169 -1.52 8.39 -5.75
CA TYR A 169 -2.12 7.26 -6.47
C TYR A 169 -2.24 7.50 -7.98
N ASP A 170 -1.74 8.65 -8.46
CA ASP A 170 -1.80 9.02 -9.86
C ASP A 170 -0.71 8.28 -10.66
N LEU A 171 -1.12 7.38 -11.57
CA LEU A 171 -0.19 6.62 -12.41
C LEU A 171 0.60 7.51 -13.37
N ASP A 172 0.13 8.73 -13.66
CA ASP A 172 0.85 9.70 -14.50
C ASP A 172 1.89 10.50 -13.71
N ASN A 173 2.05 10.24 -12.40
CA ASN A 173 3.06 10.88 -11.57
C ASN A 173 4.44 10.18 -11.69
N ASP A 174 5.29 10.72 -12.57
CA ASP A 174 6.67 10.23 -12.80
C ASP A 174 7.58 10.24 -11.56
N SER A 175 7.21 10.93 -10.48
CA SER A 175 7.97 10.92 -9.21
C SER A 175 7.73 9.66 -8.36
N VAL A 176 6.73 8.85 -8.70
CA VAL A 176 6.36 7.62 -7.98
C VAL A 176 6.41 6.43 -8.91
N GLU A 177 7.52 5.69 -8.86
CA GLU A 177 7.69 4.47 -9.67
C GLU A 177 6.95 3.26 -9.07
N ILE A 178 6.86 3.18 -7.74
CA ILE A 178 6.21 2.06 -7.02
C ILE A 178 5.26 2.62 -5.98
N PHE A 179 3.98 2.28 -6.10
CA PHE A 179 2.90 2.80 -5.27
C PHE A 179 2.66 1.98 -4.01
N ALA A 180 3.36 0.86 -3.82
CA ALA A 180 3.07 -0.10 -2.77
C ALA A 180 3.13 0.49 -1.34
N SER A 181 4.09 1.37 -1.02
CA SER A 181 4.13 2.03 0.29
C SER A 181 2.95 2.98 0.51
N ASN A 182 2.56 3.74 -0.51
CA ASN A 182 1.40 4.63 -0.46
C ASN A 182 0.10 3.85 -0.24
N LEU A 183 -0.02 2.68 -0.86
CA LEU A 183 -1.19 1.82 -0.70
C LEU A 183 -1.21 1.09 0.65
N LEU A 184 -0.05 0.67 1.19
CA LEU A 184 0.02 0.17 2.57
C LEU A 184 -0.40 1.22 3.58
N TYR A 185 0.02 2.47 3.37
CA TYR A 185 -0.41 3.60 4.18
C TYR A 185 -1.92 3.81 4.09
N LEU A 186 -2.50 3.76 2.88
CA LEU A 186 -3.96 3.85 2.67
C LEU A 186 -4.73 2.73 3.39
N LEU A 187 -4.20 1.51 3.37
CA LEU A 187 -4.77 0.35 4.08
C LEU A 187 -4.62 0.46 5.61
N ASN A 188 -3.82 1.42 6.09
CA ASN A 188 -3.46 1.59 7.49
C ASN A 188 -2.81 0.31 8.07
N TRP A 189 -1.90 -0.29 7.29
CA TRP A 189 -1.15 -1.48 7.67
C TRP A 189 0.26 -1.09 8.13
N HIS A 190 0.49 -1.12 9.44
CA HIS A 190 1.78 -0.76 10.04
C HIS A 190 2.48 -1.97 10.68
N LYS A 191 1.74 -3.04 10.94
CA LYS A 191 2.24 -4.27 11.55
C LYS A 191 1.42 -5.48 11.10
N TYR A 192 1.90 -6.67 11.44
CA TYR A 192 1.26 -7.93 11.07
C TYR A 192 -0.20 -8.01 11.54
N GLU A 193 -0.52 -7.48 12.71
CA GLU A 193 -1.88 -7.53 13.27
C GLU A 193 -2.89 -6.75 12.42
N ASP A 194 -2.47 -5.64 11.79
CA ASP A 194 -3.35 -4.85 10.93
C ASP A 194 -3.68 -5.64 9.65
N PHE A 195 -2.64 -6.23 9.04
CA PHE A 195 -2.74 -7.14 7.91
C PHE A 195 -3.63 -8.34 8.23
N GLU A 196 -3.37 -9.04 9.33
CA GLU A 196 -4.10 -10.24 9.74
C GLU A 196 -5.57 -9.93 9.97
N LYS A 197 -5.87 -8.83 10.66
CA LYS A 197 -7.24 -8.39 10.93
C LYS A 197 -8.02 -8.18 9.64
N ASP A 198 -7.49 -7.42 8.69
CA ASP A 198 -8.20 -7.15 7.44
C ASP A 198 -8.32 -8.40 6.56
N MET A 199 -7.31 -9.29 6.57
CA MET A 199 -7.37 -10.58 5.86
C MET A 199 -8.44 -11.52 6.43
N ILE A 200 -8.57 -11.59 7.76
CA ILE A 200 -9.62 -12.37 8.43
C ILE A 200 -11.00 -11.77 8.17
N GLU A 201 -11.13 -10.44 8.22
CA GLU A 201 -12.41 -9.77 7.98
C GLU A 201 -12.90 -10.02 6.55
N MET A 202 -12.03 -9.86 5.56
CA MET A 202 -12.33 -10.18 4.16
C MET A 202 -12.73 -11.64 3.95
N ALA A 203 -12.15 -12.55 4.73
CA ALA A 203 -12.41 -13.97 4.57
C ALA A 203 -13.84 -14.40 4.91
N LYS A 204 -14.60 -13.55 5.61
CA LYS A 204 -16.04 -13.74 5.82
C LYS A 204 -16.84 -13.66 4.52
N GLU A 205 -16.26 -13.07 3.47
CA GLU A 205 -16.84 -12.93 2.14
C GLU A 205 -16.24 -13.87 1.08
N PHE A 206 -15.32 -14.77 1.47
CA PHE A 206 -14.66 -15.69 0.54
C PHE A 206 -15.60 -16.75 -0.04
#